data_AF-A0A0K1FEV0-F1
#
_entry.id   AF-A0A0K1FEV0-F1
#
_cell.length_a   1.000
_cell.length_b   1.000
_cell.length_c   1.000
_cell.angle_alpha   90.00
_cell.angle_beta   90.00
_cell.angle_gamma   90.00
#
_symmetry.space_group_name_H-M   'P 1'
#
loop_
_entity.id
_entity.type
_entity.pdbx_description
1 polymer ?
#
loop_
_entity_poly.entity_id
_entity_poly.type
_entity_poly.pdbx_seq_one_letter_code
_entity_poly.pdbx_strand_id
1 'polypeptide(L)'
;MRKMDSRFFPEVLQVVPGDNYTVYAYFNDGTVRRYDASELVMRSGILAQLRDRKVFVDRLTVMNGTVAWDIAGNRDETKCIDIDPFTVYASPVVNDPLEEAV
;
A
#
# COMPACT_ATOMS: atom_id res chain seq x y z
N MET A 1 -8.63 -18.73 14.44
CA MET A 1 -8.55 -18.05 13.13
C MET A 1 -9.98 -17.79 12.67
N ARG A 2 -10.45 -16.54 12.63
CA ARG A 2 -11.79 -16.21 12.08
C ARG A 2 -11.76 -16.58 10.59
N LYS A 3 -12.68 -17.43 10.12
CA LYS A 3 -12.87 -17.63 8.68
C LYS A 3 -13.30 -16.29 8.09
N MET A 4 -12.58 -15.79 7.09
CA MET A 4 -13.04 -14.64 6.32
C MET A 4 -14.35 -15.01 5.62
N ASP A 5 -15.32 -14.11 5.66
CA ASP A 5 -16.53 -14.24 4.84
C ASP A 5 -16.10 -14.24 3.37
N SER A 6 -16.54 -15.24 2.60
CA SER A 6 -16.19 -15.36 1.17
C SER A 6 -16.71 -14.20 0.32
N ARG A 7 -17.54 -13.33 0.88
CA ARG A 7 -18.04 -12.10 0.25
C ARG A 7 -17.20 -10.87 0.55
N PHE A 8 -16.25 -10.96 1.48
CA PHE A 8 -15.39 -9.84 1.82
C PHE A 8 -14.35 -9.61 0.73
N PHE A 9 -14.35 -8.39 0.18
CA PHE A 9 -13.29 -7.89 -0.68
C PHE A 9 -12.52 -6.81 0.07
N PRO A 10 -11.21 -6.99 0.29
CA PRO A 10 -10.38 -6.01 0.95
C PRO A 10 -10.24 -4.79 0.07
N GLU A 11 -10.52 -3.62 0.64
CA GLU A 11 -10.34 -2.32 0.00
C GLU A 11 -9.46 -1.45 0.88
N VAL A 12 -8.43 -0.85 0.28
CA VAL A 12 -7.54 0.10 0.93
C VAL A 12 -8.21 1.46 0.96
N LEU A 13 -8.38 2.03 2.15
CA LEU A 13 -9.01 3.33 2.39
C LEU A 13 -7.98 4.45 2.63
N GLN A 14 -6.83 4.10 3.20
CA GLN A 14 -5.73 5.02 3.46
C GLN A 14 -4.39 4.29 3.39
N VAL A 15 -3.36 5.02 2.97
CA VAL A 15 -1.96 4.55 2.98
C VAL A 15 -1.07 5.57 3.67
N VAL A 16 -0.10 5.08 4.43
CA VAL A 16 0.92 5.89 5.11
C VAL A 16 2.29 5.27 4.81
N PRO A 17 3.27 6.04 4.31
CA PRO A 17 4.60 5.54 4.09
C PRO A 17 5.30 5.34 5.44
N GLY A 18 5.94 4.18 5.62
CA GLY A 18 6.79 3.90 6.77
C GLY A 18 8.28 4.05 6.46
N ASP A 19 9.10 3.54 7.38
CA ASP A 19 10.54 3.42 7.15
C ASP A 19 10.86 2.42 6.03
N ASN A 20 12.01 2.64 5.39
CA ASN A 20 12.45 1.88 4.22
C ASN A 20 11.36 1.84 3.13
N TYR A 21 10.99 0.66 2.65
CA TYR A 21 9.92 0.46 1.68
C TYR A 21 8.65 -0.13 2.32
N THR A 22 8.35 0.29 3.55
CA THR A 22 7.13 -0.13 4.26
C THR A 22 5.94 0.73 3.88
N VAL A 23 4.78 0.12 3.69
CA VAL A 23 3.48 0.79 3.58
C VAL A 23 2.56 0.31 4.68
N TYR A 24 1.98 1.24 5.43
CA TYR A 24 0.85 0.97 6.31
C TYR A 24 -0.45 1.24 5.55
N ALA A 25 -1.28 0.21 5.38
CA ALA A 25 -2.53 0.29 4.64
C ALA A 25 -3.72 0.04 5.57
N TYR A 26 -4.67 0.96 5.59
CA TYR A 26 -5.90 0.88 6.37
C TYR A 26 -6.99 0.29 5.50
N PHE A 27 -7.63 -0.77 5.97
CA PHE A 27 -8.64 -1.50 5.21
C PHE A 27 -10.06 -1.20 5.67
N ASN A 28 -11.01 -1.48 4.78
CA ASN A 28 -12.46 -1.38 5.02
C ASN A 28 -13.02 -2.29 6.12
N ASP A 29 -12.23 -3.19 6.71
CA ASP A 29 -12.57 -3.95 7.93
C ASP A 29 -12.06 -3.32 9.23
N GLY A 30 -11.42 -2.14 9.13
CA GLY A 30 -10.83 -1.42 10.26
C GLY A 30 -9.43 -1.88 10.66
N THR A 31 -8.82 -2.85 9.95
CA THR A 31 -7.45 -3.29 10.23
C THR A 31 -6.41 -2.38 9.58
N VAL A 32 -5.25 -2.25 10.22
CA VAL A 32 -4.04 -1.67 9.62
C VAL A 32 -3.07 -2.78 9.28
N ARG A 33 -2.63 -2.84 8.02
CA ARG A 33 -1.71 -3.84 7.50
C ARG A 33 -0.34 -3.22 7.25
N ARG A 34 0.72 -3.87 7.74
CA ARG A 34 2.11 -3.45 7.47
C ARG A 34 2.70 -4.27 6.32
N TYR A 35 2.70 -3.71 5.13
CA TYR A 35 3.26 -4.34 3.93
C TYR A 35 4.72 -3.93 3.72
N ASP A 36 5.60 -4.92 3.52
CA ASP A 36 7.01 -4.70 3.16
C ASP A 36 7.17 -4.81 1.64
N ALA A 37 7.38 -3.67 0.97
CA ALA A 37 7.57 -3.60 -0.47
C ALA A 37 9.02 -3.78 -0.91
N SER A 38 9.95 -4.11 0.00
CA SER A 38 11.39 -4.17 -0.31
C SER A 38 11.71 -5.11 -1.48
N GLU A 39 11.10 -6.29 -1.51
CA GLU A 39 11.26 -7.22 -2.64
C GLU A 39 10.68 -6.68 -3.94
N LEU A 40 9.54 -6.00 -3.88
CA LEU A 40 8.89 -5.38 -5.04
C LEU A 40 9.79 -4.32 -5.67
N VAL A 41 10.37 -3.46 -4.83
CA VAL A 41 11.24 -2.36 -5.24
C VAL A 41 12.56 -2.86 -5.86
N MET A 42 13.04 -4.02 -5.41
CA MET A 42 14.23 -4.65 -6.01
C MET A 42 13.98 -5.24 -7.41
N ARG A 43 12.73 -5.44 -7.83
CA ARG A 43 12.42 -5.95 -9.17
C ARG A 43 12.79 -4.94 -10.26
N SER A 44 13.01 -5.44 -11.47
CA SER A 44 13.31 -4.64 -12.67
C SER A 44 12.02 -4.23 -13.39
N GLY A 45 12.16 -3.46 -14.48
CA GLY A 45 11.02 -3.00 -15.29
C GLY A 45 10.31 -1.81 -14.66
N ILE A 46 8.99 -1.73 -14.79
CA ILE A 46 8.18 -0.59 -14.35
C ILE A 46 8.35 -0.28 -12.85
N LEU A 47 8.60 -1.32 -12.04
CA LEU A 47 8.78 -1.23 -10.58
C LEU A 47 10.09 -0.57 -10.16
N ALA A 48 11.10 -0.52 -11.04
CA ALA A 48 12.41 0.05 -10.70
C ALA A 48 12.32 1.55 -10.33
N GLN A 49 11.27 2.24 -10.78
CA GLN A 49 10.97 3.63 -10.42
C GLN A 49 10.74 3.82 -8.92
N LEU A 50 10.25 2.78 -8.23
CA LEU A 50 9.98 2.81 -6.79
C LEU A 50 11.25 2.70 -5.94
N ARG A 51 12.43 2.49 -6.56
CA ARG A 51 13.74 2.51 -5.86
C ARG A 51 14.17 3.90 -5.45
N ASP A 52 13.65 4.93 -6.13
CA ASP A 52 13.79 6.28 -5.62
C ASP A 52 12.85 6.43 -4.42
N ARG A 53 13.43 6.55 -3.24
CA ARG A 53 12.67 6.69 -1.99
C ARG A 53 11.74 7.90 -2.03
N LYS A 54 12.13 8.99 -2.69
CA LYS A 54 11.27 10.18 -2.83
C LYS A 54 10.05 9.86 -3.68
N VAL A 55 10.21 9.10 -4.76
CA VAL A 55 9.07 8.61 -5.57
C VAL A 55 8.19 7.68 -4.74
N PHE A 56 8.80 6.73 -4.02
CA PHE A 56 8.08 5.77 -3.18
C PHE A 56 7.22 6.47 -2.11
N VAL A 57 7.73 7.53 -1.50
CA VAL A 57 7.01 8.25 -0.43
C VAL A 57 6.01 9.25 -1.03
N ASP A 58 6.47 10.15 -1.90
CA ASP A 58 5.66 11.30 -2.34
C ASP A 58 4.56 10.92 -3.34
N ARG A 59 4.71 9.79 -4.04
CA ARG A 59 3.70 9.32 -5.00
C ARG A 59 2.75 8.29 -4.40
N LEU A 60 2.99 7.82 -3.18
CA LEU A 60 2.13 6.86 -2.51
C LEU A 60 0.73 7.43 -2.35
N THR A 61 -0.27 6.66 -2.78
CA THR A 61 -1.66 7.08 -2.79
C THR A 61 -2.59 5.87 -2.73
N VAL A 62 -3.88 6.13 -2.52
CA VAL A 62 -4.92 5.15 -2.76
C VAL A 62 -5.48 5.41 -4.15
N MET A 63 -5.52 4.38 -4.98
CA MET A 63 -6.18 4.42 -6.29
C MET A 63 -7.02 3.17 -6.46
N ASN A 64 -8.29 3.30 -6.87
CA ASN A 64 -9.20 2.17 -7.11
C ASN A 64 -9.24 1.11 -5.97
N GLY A 65 -9.17 1.57 -4.72
CA GLY A 65 -9.24 0.69 -3.55
C GLY A 65 -7.96 -0.10 -3.26
N THR A 66 -6.82 0.30 -3.84
CA THR A 66 -5.54 -0.39 -3.71
C THR A 66 -4.44 0.54 -3.19
N VAL A 67 -3.32 -0.05 -2.76
CA VAL A 67 -2.07 0.69 -2.56
C VAL A 67 -1.49 1.00 -3.93
N ALA A 68 -1.26 2.28 -4.23
CA ALA A 68 -0.75 2.71 -5.53
C ALA A 68 0.32 3.80 -5.42
N TRP A 69 1.08 3.97 -6.49
CA TRP A 69 1.99 5.09 -6.72
C TRP A 69 1.59 5.86 -7.98
N ASP A 70 1.22 7.13 -7.83
CA ASP A 70 0.93 8.05 -8.93
C ASP A 70 2.23 8.55 -9.57
N ILE A 71 2.81 7.72 -10.44
CA ILE A 71 4.10 7.98 -11.07
C ILE A 71 4.11 9.28 -11.89
N ALA A 72 3.03 9.54 -12.62
CA ALA A 72 2.89 10.74 -13.43
C ALA A 72 2.61 11.99 -12.60
N GLY A 73 2.12 11.84 -11.36
CA GLY A 73 1.81 12.94 -10.46
C GLY A 73 0.56 13.73 -10.84
N ASN A 74 -0.30 13.15 -11.67
CA ASN A 74 -1.49 13.79 -12.22
C ASN A 74 -2.76 12.94 -12.01
N ARG A 75 -2.70 11.92 -11.13
CA ARG A 75 -3.78 10.98 -10.85
C ARG A 75 -4.30 10.22 -12.07
N ASP A 76 -3.47 10.05 -13.11
CA ASP A 76 -3.80 9.21 -14.26
C ASP A 76 -3.69 7.73 -13.86
N GLU A 77 -4.85 7.09 -13.67
CA GLU A 77 -4.96 5.70 -13.22
C GLU A 77 -4.20 4.73 -14.13
N THR A 78 -4.09 5.02 -15.43
CA THR A 78 -3.40 4.16 -16.41
C THR A 78 -1.88 4.20 -16.27
N LYS A 79 -1.36 5.15 -15.49
CA LYS A 79 0.08 5.35 -15.24
C LYS A 79 0.48 5.06 -13.80
N CYS A 80 -0.47 4.65 -12.96
CA CYS A 80 -0.18 4.25 -11.59
C CYS A 80 0.49 2.87 -11.57
N ILE A 81 1.34 2.64 -10.58
CA ILE A 81 1.77 1.30 -10.19
C ILE A 81 0.94 0.94 -8.98
N ASP A 82 0.15 -0.12 -9.03
CA ASP A 82 -0.64 -0.59 -7.91
C ASP A 82 -0.30 -2.02 -7.50
N ILE A 83 -0.74 -2.38 -6.29
CA ILE A 83 -0.60 -3.72 -5.73
C ILE A 83 -2.00 -4.24 -5.43
N ASP A 84 -2.27 -5.47 -5.86
CA ASP A 84 -3.51 -6.17 -5.55
C ASP A 84 -3.82 -6.06 -4.03
N PRO A 85 -5.01 -5.55 -3.64
CA PRO A 85 -5.34 -5.32 -2.25
C PRO A 85 -5.36 -6.62 -1.42
N PHE A 86 -5.61 -7.79 -2.03
CA PHE A 86 -5.48 -9.08 -1.33
C PHE A 86 -4.03 -9.41 -0.98
N THR A 87 -3.07 -8.99 -1.81
CA THR A 87 -1.64 -9.17 -1.52
C THR A 87 -1.24 -8.35 -0.30
N VAL A 88 -1.67 -7.09 -0.25
CA VAL A 88 -1.41 -6.21 0.90
C VAL A 88 -2.16 -6.71 2.14
N TYR A 89 -3.41 -7.16 1.98
CA TYR A 89 -4.24 -7.67 3.07
C TYR A 89 -3.68 -8.93 3.74
N ALA A 90 -2.92 -9.75 3.02
CA ALA A 90 -2.24 -10.92 3.59
C ALA A 90 -1.11 -10.54 4.58
N SER A 91 -0.72 -9.27 4.64
CA SER A 91 0.33 -8.79 5.54
C SER A 91 -0.12 -8.79 7.02
N PRO A 92 0.83 -8.74 7.97
CA PRO A 92 0.51 -8.66 9.40
C PRO A 92 -0.38 -7.47 9.73
N VAL A 93 -1.37 -7.70 10.60
CA VAL A 93 -2.10 -6.62 11.28
C VAL A 93 -1.19 -6.00 12.32
N VAL A 94 -1.16 -4.68 12.37
CA VAL A 94 -0.39 -3.89 13.33
C VAL A 94 -1.27 -2.83 13.99
N ASN A 95 -0.76 -2.21 15.05
CA ASN A 95 -1.38 -1.01 15.63
C ASN A 95 -1.27 0.17 14.66
N ASP A 96 -2.09 1.20 14.89
CA ASP A 96 -2.05 2.43 14.12
C ASP A 96 -0.69 3.14 14.30
N PRO A 97 0.13 3.30 13.25
CA PRO A 97 1.44 3.96 13.34
C PRO A 97 1.34 5.47 13.65
N LEU A 98 0.15 6.07 13.55
CA LEU A 98 -0.12 7.48 13.85
C LEU A 98 -0.68 7.69 15.26
N GLU A 99 -0.93 6.63 16.04
CA GLU A 99 -1.50 6.72 17.40
C GLU A 99 -0.62 7.55 18.35
N GLU A 100 0.71 7.45 18.22
CA GLU A 100 1.66 8.22 19.04
C GLU A 100 2.07 9.57 18.44
N ALA A 101 1.59 9.91 17.22
CA ALA A 101 1.98 11.11 16.51
C ALA A 101 1.15 12.36 16.89
N VAL A 102 0.30 12.26 17.91
CA VAL A 102 -0.68 13.27 18.37
C VAL A 102 -0.24 13.93 19.67
#